data_AF-A0A067EDX3-F1
#
_entry.id   AF-A0A067EDX3-F1
#
_cell.length_a   1.000
_cell.length_b   1.000
_cell.length_c   1.000
_cell.angle_alpha   90.00
_cell.angle_beta   90.00
_cell.angle_gamma   90.00
#
_symmetry.space_group_name_H-M   'P 1'
#
loop_
_entity.id
_entity.type
_entity.pdbx_description
1 polymer ?
#
loop_
_entity_poly.entity_id
_entity_poly.type
_entity_poly.pdbx_seq_one_letter_code
_entity_poly.pdbx_strand_id
1 'polypeptide(L)'
;MKTLKDAGAIGKQIEDGVRLMGRGAEKIKWPIHLEASRVTVRAKAAVEAAGGSVRRVHYNKLGLRALLKPEWFEKKGRLLPRPARPPPKLQDKVDSIGRLPAPTKPIPFFSEEGAAASPSA
;
A
#
# COMPACT_ATOMS: atom_id res chain seq x y z
N MET A 1 3.29 1.50 -3.19
CA MET A 1 4.44 0.64 -3.61
C MET A 1 5.00 0.93 -5.01
N LYS A 2 4.17 1.18 -6.04
CA LYS A 2 4.66 1.51 -7.40
C LYS A 2 5.67 2.67 -7.41
N THR A 3 5.27 3.82 -6.85
CA THR A 3 6.11 5.02 -6.74
C THR A 3 7.45 4.80 -6.05
N LEU A 4 7.50 3.93 -5.04
CA LEU A 4 8.74 3.62 -4.33
C LEU A 4 9.74 2.84 -5.20
N LYS A 5 9.23 2.02 -6.12
CA LYS A 5 10.05 1.31 -7.10
C LYS A 5 10.52 2.25 -8.21
N ASP A 6 9.62 3.07 -8.73
CA ASP A 6 9.94 4.03 -9.79
C ASP A 6 10.98 5.07 -9.30
N ALA A 7 10.90 5.47 -8.03
CA ALA A 7 11.88 6.34 -7.39
C ALA A 7 13.21 5.66 -7.01
N GLY A 8 13.36 4.34 -7.22
CA GLY A 8 14.58 3.59 -6.87
C GLY A 8 14.82 3.42 -5.36
N ALA A 9 13.83 3.71 -4.51
CA ALA A 9 13.95 3.56 -3.06
C ALA A 9 13.94 2.07 -2.61
N ILE A 10 13.53 1.17 -3.50
CA ILE A 10 13.49 -0.28 -3.28
C ILE A 10 14.39 -0.96 -4.30
N GLY A 11 15.00 -2.08 -3.92
CA GLY A 11 15.82 -2.90 -4.81
C GLY A 11 15.12 -3.33 -6.11
N LYS A 12 15.93 -3.79 -7.06
CA LYS A 12 15.54 -4.08 -8.45
C LYS A 12 14.40 -5.10 -8.56
N GLN A 13 14.35 -6.07 -7.65
CA GLN A 13 13.36 -7.15 -7.62
C GLN A 13 12.57 -7.10 -6.32
N ILE A 14 11.24 -7.15 -6.46
CA ILE A 14 10.29 -7.26 -5.34
C ILE A 14 9.58 -8.59 -5.51
N GLU A 15 9.74 -9.49 -4.54
CA GLU A 15 9.13 -10.82 -4.59
C GLU A 15 7.70 -10.79 -4.04
N ASP A 16 7.55 -10.50 -2.74
CA ASP A 16 6.26 -10.59 -2.03
C ASP A 16 5.77 -9.25 -1.48
N GLY A 17 6.49 -8.16 -1.77
CA GLY A 17 6.12 -6.80 -1.40
C GLY A 17 7.18 -6.07 -0.58
N VAL A 18 6.74 -5.09 0.21
CA VAL A 18 7.63 -4.16 0.91
C VAL A 18 7.33 -4.14 2.40
N ARG A 19 8.40 -4.22 3.22
CA ARG A 19 8.33 -4.04 4.67
C ARG A 19 8.95 -2.71 5.07
N LEU A 20 8.16 -1.86 5.73
CA LEU A 20 8.64 -0.59 6.26
C LEU A 20 9.32 -0.77 7.63
N MET A 21 10.54 -0.25 7.74
CA MET A 21 11.37 -0.33 8.95
C MET A 21 11.69 1.07 9.47
N GLY A 22 11.75 1.22 10.80
CA GLY A 22 11.93 2.52 11.47
C GLY A 22 13.39 2.97 11.61
N ARG A 23 14.28 2.55 10.71
CA ARG A 23 15.69 2.97 10.75
C ARG A 23 15.76 4.43 10.29
N GLY A 24 16.24 5.32 11.15
CA GLY A 24 16.31 6.75 10.85
C GLY A 24 14.96 7.47 10.90
N ALA A 25 13.98 6.89 11.60
CA ALA A 25 12.66 7.48 11.84
C ALA A 25 12.70 8.93 12.35
N GLU A 26 13.74 9.29 13.10
CA GLU A 26 13.98 10.63 13.67
C GLU A 26 14.14 11.74 12.61
N LYS A 27 14.43 11.37 11.36
CA LYS A 27 14.66 12.32 10.25
C LYS A 27 13.40 12.62 9.45
N ILE A 28 12.29 11.94 9.73
CA ILE A 28 11.00 12.19 9.05
C ILE A 28 10.43 13.50 9.58
N LYS A 29 10.36 14.51 8.72
CA LYS A 29 9.79 15.84 9.03
C LYS A 29 8.47 16.11 8.33
N TRP A 30 8.15 15.33 7.29
CA TRP A 30 6.99 15.55 6.44
C TRP A 30 5.88 14.55 6.74
N PRO A 31 4.61 14.96 6.71
CA PRO A 31 3.48 14.05 6.81
C PRO A 31 3.38 13.24 5.52
N ILE A 32 3.86 11.99 5.55
CA ILE A 32 3.88 11.09 4.38
C ILE A 32 2.83 9.99 4.59
N HIS A 33 1.99 9.78 3.59
CA HIS A 33 1.03 8.67 3.56
C HIS A 33 1.57 7.52 2.74
N LEU A 34 1.70 6.33 3.34
CA LEU A 34 2.38 5.19 2.75
C LEU A 34 1.47 3.96 2.70
N GLU A 35 1.51 3.27 1.56
CA GLU A 35 0.95 1.93 1.40
C GLU A 35 2.08 0.92 1.21
N ALA A 36 2.19 -0.01 2.16
CA ALA A 36 3.20 -1.06 2.19
C ALA A 36 2.57 -2.42 2.53
N SER A 37 3.27 -3.52 2.27
CA SER A 37 2.74 -4.86 2.58
C SER A 37 2.84 -5.18 4.07
N ARG A 38 3.90 -4.71 4.72
CA ARG A 38 4.14 -4.89 6.15
C ARG A 38 4.80 -3.66 6.74
N VAL A 39 4.57 -3.43 8.02
CA VAL A 39 5.08 -2.28 8.75
C VAL A 39 5.49 -2.74 10.14
N THR A 40 6.61 -2.24 10.63
CA THR A 40 7.02 -2.45 12.03
C THR A 40 6.35 -1.44 12.94
N VAL A 41 6.06 -1.82 14.19
CA VAL A 41 5.40 -0.94 15.17
C VAL A 41 6.15 0.39 15.32
N ARG A 42 7.49 0.33 15.43
CA ARG A 42 8.36 1.51 15.50
C ARG A 42 8.24 2.42 14.28
N ALA A 43 8.15 1.86 13.07
CA ALA A 43 8.00 2.66 11.86
C ALA A 43 6.61 3.32 11.77
N LYS A 44 5.56 2.58 12.15
CA LYS A 44 4.19 3.11 12.17
C LYS A 44 4.09 4.31 13.11
N ALA A 45 4.54 4.13 14.35
CA ALA A 45 4.53 5.19 15.37
C ALA A 45 5.29 6.44 14.92
N ALA A 46 6.46 6.26 14.28
CA ALA A 46 7.24 7.39 13.78
C ALA A 46 6.54 8.17 12.66
N VAL A 47 5.88 7.46 11.73
CA VAL A 47 5.15 8.11 10.63
C VAL A 47 3.90 8.82 11.15
N GLU A 48 3.18 8.22 12.09
CA GLU A 48 2.01 8.83 12.72
C GLU A 48 2.39 10.04 13.58
N ALA A 49 3.51 9.98 14.31
CA ALA A 49 4.04 11.12 15.07
C ALA A 49 4.42 12.31 14.16
N ALA A 50 4.83 12.04 12.92
CA ALA A 50 5.08 13.07 11.91
C ALA A 50 3.80 13.57 11.21
N GLY A 51 2.60 13.13 11.63
CA GLY A 51 1.32 13.49 11.02
C GLY A 51 1.02 12.74 9.71
N GLY A 52 1.78 11.69 9.40
CA GLY A 52 1.55 10.80 8.27
C GLY A 52 0.61 9.65 8.61
N SER A 53 0.42 8.74 7.65
CA SER A 53 -0.43 7.55 7.86
C SER A 53 0.12 6.36 7.09
N VAL A 54 -0.02 5.15 7.65
CA VAL A 54 0.48 3.94 7.00
C VAL A 54 -0.60 2.87 6.90
N ARG A 55 -0.84 2.37 5.69
CA ARG A 55 -1.82 1.31 5.41
C ARG A 55 -1.11 0.02 4.99
N ARG A 56 -1.51 -1.11 5.57
CA ARG A 56 -1.03 -2.43 5.18
C ARG A 56 -1.89 -2.99 4.06
N VAL A 57 -1.29 -3.25 2.91
CA VAL A 57 -2.00 -3.66 1.70
C VAL A 57 -1.46 -5.00 1.17
N HIS A 58 -2.36 -5.95 0.93
CA HIS A 58 -1.99 -7.24 0.37
C HIS A 58 -2.05 -7.23 -1.16
N TYR A 59 -0.97 -7.69 -1.78
CA TYR A 59 -0.92 -8.03 -3.20
C TYR A 59 -0.43 -9.48 -3.33
N ASN A 60 -1.10 -10.27 -4.16
CA ASN A 60 -0.56 -11.55 -4.61
C ASN A 60 0.58 -11.31 -5.61
N LYS A 61 1.38 -12.35 -5.91
CA LYS A 61 2.49 -12.24 -6.88
C LYS A 61 2.06 -11.70 -8.25
N LEU A 62 0.91 -12.15 -8.74
CA LEU A 62 0.35 -11.69 -10.02
C LEU A 62 -0.07 -10.22 -9.97
N GLY A 63 -0.78 -9.81 -8.93
CA GLY A 63 -1.28 -8.45 -8.74
C GLY A 63 -0.17 -7.46 -8.44
N LEU A 64 0.88 -7.88 -7.72
CA LEU A 64 2.08 -7.07 -7.54
C LEU A 64 2.79 -6.84 -8.87
N ARG A 65 2.89 -7.88 -9.71
CA ARG A 65 3.44 -7.73 -11.06
C ARG A 65 2.59 -6.77 -11.91
N ALA A 66 1.27 -6.88 -11.83
CA ALA A 66 0.35 -5.97 -12.52
C ALA A 66 0.48 -4.52 -12.05
N LEU A 67 0.72 -4.30 -10.75
CA LEU A 67 0.99 -2.98 -10.19
C LEU A 67 2.29 -2.38 -10.72
N LEU A 68 3.36 -3.18 -10.71
CA LEU A 68 4.72 -2.70 -10.99
C LEU A 68 5.06 -2.64 -12.48
N LYS A 69 4.42 -3.46 -13.31
CA LYS A 69 4.70 -3.56 -14.76
C LYS A 69 3.38 -3.78 -15.53
N PRO A 70 2.48 -2.78 -15.59
CA PRO A 70 1.24 -2.89 -16.36
C PRO A 70 1.49 -3.11 -17.85
N GLU A 71 2.54 -2.48 -18.41
CA GLU A 71 2.94 -2.59 -19.82
C GLU A 71 3.20 -4.03 -20.28
N TRP A 72 3.66 -4.89 -19.37
CA TRP A 72 3.89 -6.31 -19.68
C TRP A 72 2.57 -7.05 -19.96
N PHE A 73 1.48 -6.64 -19.29
CA PHE A 73 0.14 -7.21 -19.51
C PHE A 73 -0.44 -6.70 -20.83
N GLU A 74 -0.30 -5.41 -21.10
CA GLU A 74 -0.73 -4.78 -22.36
C GLU A 74 -0.02 -5.40 -23.56
N LYS A 75 1.31 -5.54 -23.50
CA LYS A 75 2.12 -6.19 -24.55
C LYS A 75 1.75 -7.65 -24.80
N LYS A 76 1.25 -8.37 -23.78
CA LYS A 76 0.77 -9.74 -23.90
C LYS A 76 -0.71 -9.83 -24.30
N GLY A 77 -1.40 -8.72 -24.51
CA GLY A 77 -2.84 -8.68 -24.79
C GLY A 77 -3.70 -9.20 -23.65
N ARG A 78 -3.20 -9.16 -22.39
CA ARG A 78 -3.94 -9.64 -21.22
C ARG A 78 -4.49 -8.45 -20.44
N LEU A 79 -5.73 -8.58 -19.99
CA LEU A 79 -6.36 -7.61 -19.09
C LEU A 79 -5.68 -7.62 -17.71
N LEU A 80 -5.75 -6.48 -17.01
CA LEU A 80 -5.29 -6.37 -15.63
C LEU A 80 -6.11 -7.32 -14.75
N PRO A 81 -5.45 -8.18 -13.95
CA PRO A 81 -6.14 -9.09 -13.07
C PRO A 81 -6.87 -8.32 -11.97
N ARG A 82 -8.05 -8.81 -11.57
CA ARG A 82 -8.70 -8.32 -10.35
C ARG A 82 -7.83 -8.69 -9.14
N PRO A 83 -7.68 -7.79 -8.16
CA PRO A 83 -6.86 -8.08 -7.01
C PRO A 83 -7.45 -9.23 -6.19
N ALA A 84 -6.60 -10.19 -5.83
CA ALA A 84 -7.00 -11.35 -5.07
C ALA A 84 -7.26 -10.98 -3.60
N ARG A 85 -8.25 -11.64 -3.00
CA ARG A 85 -8.47 -11.55 -1.56
C ARG A 85 -7.28 -12.18 -0.81
N PRO A 86 -6.85 -11.61 0.33
CA PRO A 86 -5.81 -12.21 1.14
C PRO A 86 -6.25 -13.59 1.65
N PRO A 87 -5.31 -14.54 1.76
CA PRO A 87 -5.58 -15.84 2.35
C PRO A 87 -5.98 -15.66 3.84
N PRO A 88 -6.81 -16.56 4.40
CA PRO A 88 -7.36 -16.41 5.76
C PRO A 88 -6.31 -16.07 6.83
N LYS A 89 -5.14 -16.72 6.78
CA LYS A 89 -4.02 -16.48 7.72
C LYS A 89 -3.44 -15.06 7.71
N LEU A 90 -3.68 -14.30 6.64
CA LEU A 90 -3.17 -12.94 6.46
C LEU A 90 -4.27 -11.88 6.57
N GLN A 91 -5.54 -12.27 6.63
CA GLN A 91 -6.66 -11.32 6.70
C GLN A 91 -6.54 -10.39 7.91
N ASP A 92 -6.22 -10.93 9.09
CA ASP A 92 -6.09 -10.13 10.32
C ASP A 92 -4.88 -9.18 10.32
N LYS A 93 -3.92 -9.41 9.42
CA LYS A 93 -2.65 -8.67 9.39
C LYS A 93 -2.66 -7.51 8.39
N VAL A 94 -3.69 -7.43 7.57
CA VAL A 94 -3.75 -6.54 6.41
C VAL A 94 -5.00 -5.69 6.51
N ASP A 95 -4.83 -4.38 6.35
CA ASP A 95 -5.95 -3.44 6.46
C ASP A 95 -6.77 -3.42 5.16
N SER A 96 -6.16 -3.68 4.00
CA SER A 96 -6.84 -3.60 2.70
C SER A 96 -6.30 -4.47 1.58
N ILE A 97 -7.19 -4.74 0.61
CA ILE A 97 -6.87 -5.43 -0.63
C ILE A 97 -6.23 -4.44 -1.60
N GLY A 98 -5.15 -4.86 -2.28
CA GLY A 98 -4.45 -4.04 -3.26
C GLY A 98 -5.36 -3.55 -4.38
N ARG A 99 -5.28 -2.27 -4.74
CA ARG A 99 -6.01 -1.71 -5.89
C ARG A 99 -5.10 -1.68 -7.13
N LEU A 100 -5.69 -1.95 -8.29
CA LEU A 100 -5.08 -1.84 -9.61
C LEU A 100 -6.00 -0.97 -10.48
N PRO A 101 -5.49 0.04 -11.21
CA PRO A 101 -4.11 0.54 -11.26
C PRO A 101 -3.68 1.23 -9.95
N ALA A 102 -2.38 1.57 -9.83
CA ALA A 102 -1.84 2.20 -8.64
C ALA A 102 -2.56 3.54 -8.33
N PRO A 103 -3.00 3.78 -7.09
CA PRO A 103 -3.61 5.05 -6.73
C PRO A 103 -2.58 6.18 -6.84
N THR A 104 -2.88 7.19 -7.67
CA THR A 104 -2.00 8.36 -7.89
C THR A 104 -2.14 9.41 -6.78
N LYS A 105 -3.31 9.46 -6.14
CA LYS A 105 -3.57 10.37 -5.01
C LYS A 105 -3.47 9.58 -3.70
N PRO A 106 -2.89 10.15 -2.63
CA PRO A 106 -2.98 9.55 -1.30
C PRO A 106 -4.46 9.42 -0.96
N ILE A 107 -4.90 8.20 -0.67
CA ILE A 107 -6.30 7.94 -0.32
C ILE A 107 -6.54 8.63 1.03
N PRO A 108 -7.59 9.45 1.17
CA PRO A 108 -7.95 10.00 2.47
C PRO A 108 -8.13 8.83 3.45
N PHE A 109 -7.43 8.92 4.58
CA PHE A 109 -7.66 8.01 5.70
C PHE A 109 -9.04 8.33 6.25
N PHE A 110 -10.06 7.56 5.84
CA PHE A 110 -11.30 7.52 6.57
C PHE A 110 -11.04 6.65 7.81
N SER A 111 -10.75 7.29 8.93
CA SER A 111 -11.08 6.70 10.22
C SER A 111 -12.59 6.44 10.19
N GLU A 112 -13.03 5.22 10.48
CA GLU A 112 -14.45 4.89 10.67
C GLU A 112 -15.00 5.57 11.93
N GLU A 113 -15.00 6.90 11.94
CA GLU A 113 -15.66 7.73 12.97
C GLU A 113 -16.50 8.84 12.32
N GLY A 114 -16.68 8.81 10.99
CA GLY A 114 -17.45 9.83 10.25
C GLY A 114 -18.49 9.31 9.26
N ALA A 115 -18.73 7.99 9.17
CA ALA A 115 -19.70 7.42 8.24
C ALA A 115 -21.09 7.18 8.86
N ALA A 116 -21.37 7.74 10.04
CA ALA A 116 -22.67 7.69 10.70
C ALA A 116 -23.53 8.96 10.48
N ALA A 117 -23.14 9.86 9.58
CA ALA A 117 -23.88 11.10 9.32
C ALA A 117 -24.12 11.29 7.80
N SER A 118 -25.05 10.51 7.26
CA SER A 118 -25.85 10.93 6.10
C SER A 118 -27.31 10.56 6.40
N PRO A 119 -28.23 11.54 6.47
CA PRO A 119 -29.63 11.31 6.82
C PRO A 119 -30.35 10.59 5.68
N SER A 120 -31.22 9.67 6.07
CA SER A 120 -32.24 9.06 5.24
C SER A 120 -33.05 10.15 4.52
N ALA A 121 -33.23 9.99 3.21
CA ALA A 121 -34.26 10.65 2.42
C ALA A 121 -35.27 9.58 1.97
#